data_AF-A0A1E9IY65-F1
#
_entry.id   AF-A0A1E9IY65-F1
#
_cell.length_a   1.000
_cell.length_b   1.000
_cell.length_c   1.000
_cell.angle_alpha   90.00
_cell.angle_beta   90.00
_cell.angle_gamma   90.00
#
_symmetry.space_group_name_H-M   'P 1'
#
loop_
_entity.id
_entity.type
_entity.pdbx_description
1 polymer ?
#
loop_
_entity_poly.entity_id
_entity_poly.type
_entity_poly.pdbx_seq_one_letter_code
_entity_poly.pdbx_strand_id
1 'polypeptide(L)' 'MMGEKEKVKPTRGRPLGSGVKKYRILGCRFTREEYTFINKNLNRLRRKYQTNSRVLMELFKVYSQEIN' A
#
# COMPACT_ATOMS: atom_id res chain seq x y z
N MET A 1 -23.78 -4.02 -38.04
CA MET A 1 -23.09 -3.14 -37.07
C MET A 1 -23.86 -3.26 -35.76
N MET A 2 -23.29 -3.94 -34.75
CA MET A 2 -23.96 -4.15 -33.46
C MET A 2 -23.51 -3.06 -32.50
N GLY A 3 -24.47 -2.22 -32.11
CA GLY A 3 -24.30 -1.07 -31.23
C GLY A 3 -24.11 -1.44 -29.76
N GLU A 4 -23.54 -0.45 -29.07
CA GLU A 4 -23.64 -0.14 -27.65
C GLU A 4 -23.47 -1.29 -26.64
N LYS A 5 -22.26 -1.34 -26.05
CA LYS A 5 -22.02 -2.01 -24.78
C LYS A 5 -22.85 -1.32 -23.70
N GLU A 6 -23.89 -2.00 -23.25
CA GLU A 6 -24.74 -1.59 -22.13
C GLU A 6 -23.87 -1.28 -20.90
N LYS A 7 -23.81 -0.01 -20.51
CA LYS A 7 -23.08 0.42 -19.31
C LYS A 7 -23.91 0.03 -18.10
N VAL A 8 -23.48 -1.02 -17.41
CA VAL A 8 -24.01 -1.44 -16.10
C VAL A 8 -24.06 -0.22 -15.17
N LYS A 9 -25.27 0.17 -14.76
CA LYS A 9 -25.50 1.33 -13.88
C LYS A 9 -24.89 1.02 -12.50
N PRO A 10 -24.02 1.89 -11.95
CA PRO A 10 -23.43 1.63 -10.65
C PRO A 10 -24.50 1.68 -9.57
N THR A 11 -24.55 0.65 -8.73
CA THR A 11 -25.36 0.58 -7.52
C THR A 11 -25.02 1.75 -6.60
N ARG A 12 -26.03 2.35 -5.94
CA ARG A 12 -25.89 3.50 -5.04
C ARG A 12 -24.90 3.15 -3.91
N GLY A 13 -23.67 3.64 -4.03
CA GLY A 13 -22.58 3.51 -3.07
C GLY A 13 -21.48 4.52 -3.38
N ARG A 14 -20.51 4.68 -2.46
CA ARG A 14 -19.33 5.53 -2.70
C ARG A 14 -18.70 5.10 -4.03
N PRO A 15 -18.39 6.03 -4.96
CA PRO A 15 -17.67 5.64 -6.16
C PRO A 15 -16.42 4.88 -5.75
N LEU A 16 -16.19 3.73 -6.37
CA LEU A 16 -14.92 3.00 -6.31
C LEU A 16 -13.88 3.93 -6.94
N GLY A 17 -13.39 4.90 -6.16
CA GLY A 17 -12.37 5.83 -6.60
C GLY A 17 -11.24 5.01 -7.18
N SER A 18 -10.70 5.44 -8.33
CA SER A 18 -9.94 4.76 -9.40
C SER A 18 -9.21 3.41 -9.19
N GLY A 19 -9.12 2.85 -7.98
CA GLY A 19 -8.46 1.60 -7.63
C GLY A 19 -6.94 1.75 -7.58
N VAL A 20 -6.41 2.67 -8.37
CA VAL A 20 -4.98 2.86 -8.57
C VAL A 20 -4.39 3.71 -7.43
N LYS A 21 -4.00 3.05 -6.35
CA LYS A 21 -3.13 3.63 -5.32
C LYS A 21 -1.66 3.59 -5.80
N LYS A 22 -1.29 4.44 -6.77
CA LYS A 22 0.12 4.59 -7.17
C LYS A 22 0.95 5.06 -5.96
N TYR A 23 2.12 4.46 -5.78
CA TYR A 23 3.14 4.84 -4.80
C TYR A 23 2.61 5.02 -3.36
N ARG A 24 1.80 4.06 -2.87
CA ARG A 24 1.31 4.07 -1.49
C ARG A 24 1.75 2.85 -0.70
N ILE A 25 2.20 3.09 0.53
CA ILE A 25 2.57 2.05 1.49
C ILE A 25 1.96 2.46 2.83
N LEU A 26 1.23 1.54 3.46
CA LEU A 26 0.62 1.74 4.80
C LEU A 26 -0.22 3.04 4.92
N GLY A 27 -0.88 3.44 3.84
CA GLY A 27 -1.72 4.65 3.81
C GLY A 27 -0.99 5.94 3.42
N CYS A 28 0.34 5.97 3.50
CA CYS A 28 1.17 7.10 3.11
C CYS A 28 1.39 7.16 1.59
N ARG A 29 1.62 8.37 1.07
CA ARG A 29 2.00 8.63 -0.34
C ARG A 29 3.49 8.90 -0.41
N PHE A 30 4.14 8.40 -1.46
CA PHE A 30 5.57 8.51 -1.67
C PHE A 30 5.89 8.95 -3.10
N THR A 31 7.09 9.48 -3.31
CA THR A 31 7.70 9.56 -4.63
C THR A 31 7.97 8.16 -5.18
N ARG A 32 8.30 8.05 -6.47
CA ARG A 32 8.62 6.76 -7.09
C ARG A 32 9.86 6.14 -6.45
N GLU A 33 10.86 6.96 -6.17
CA GLU A 33 12.15 6.59 -5.62
C GLU A 33 11.98 6.07 -4.19
N GLU A 34 11.30 6.84 -3.34
CA GLU A 34 10.95 6.46 -1.96
C GLU A 34 10.15 5.16 -1.93
N TYR A 35 9.11 5.06 -2.77
CA TYR A 35 8.29 3.86 -2.83
C TYR A 35 9.12 2.63 -3.19
N THR A 36 9.99 2.75 -4.20
CA THR A 36 10.84 1.64 -4.65
C THR A 36 11.78 1.19 -3.55
N PHE A 37 12.42 2.14 -2.87
CA PHE A 37 13.32 1.86 -1.76
C PHE A 37 12.60 1.20 -0.58
N ILE A 38 11.50 1.79 -0.10
CA ILE A 38 10.74 1.30 1.05
C ILE A 38 10.15 -0.07 0.73
N ASN A 39 9.56 -0.25 -0.45
CA ASN A 39 8.94 -1.52 -0.84
C ASN A 39 9.96 -2.67 -0.95
N LYS A 40 11.18 -2.39 -1.46
CA LYS A 40 12.28 -3.37 -1.50
C LYS A 40 12.66 -3.84 -0.10
N ASN A 41 12.80 -2.91 0.85
CA ASN A 41 13.17 -3.23 2.23
C ASN A 41 12.02 -3.93 2.98
N LEU A 42 10.77 -3.46 2.81
CA LEU A 42 9.60 -4.12 3.40
C LEU A 42 9.43 -5.55 2.92
N ASN A 43 9.72 -5.86 1.65
CA ASN A 43 9.64 -7.23 1.16
C ASN A 43 10.65 -8.16 1.85
N ARG A 44 11.84 -7.67 2.19
CA ARG A 44 12.82 -8.43 2.99
C ARG A 44 12.29 -8.66 4.41
N LEU A 45 11.73 -7.63 5.04
CA LEU A 45 11.17 -7.72 6.38
C LEU A 45 9.95 -8.64 6.44
N ARG A 46 9.07 -8.63 5.42
CA ARG A 46 7.91 -9.51 5.33
C ARG A 46 8.29 -10.99 5.27
N ARG A 47 9.41 -11.36 4.64
CA ARG A 47 9.91 -12.75 4.67
C ARG A 47 10.30 -13.20 6.07
N LYS A 48 10.82 -12.29 6.90
CA LYS A 48 11.24 -12.58 8.28
C LYS A 48 10.06 -12.57 9.26
N TYR A 49 9.23 -11.53 9.19
CA TYR A 49 8.21 -11.23 10.21
C TYR A 49 6.77 -11.61 9.80
N GLN A 50 6.56 -11.99 8.54
CA GLN A 50 5.32 -12.51 7.95
C GLN A 50 4.17 -11.50 7.83
N THR A 51 3.92 -10.68 8.84
CA THR A 51 2.80 -9.71 8.88
C THR A 51 3.29 -8.27 8.92
N ASN A 52 2.53 -7.35 8.32
CA ASN A 52 2.85 -5.91 8.38
C ASN A 52 2.89 -5.39 9.84
N SER A 53 2.01 -5.91 10.70
CA SER A 53 1.96 -5.53 12.12
C SER A 53 3.26 -5.89 12.85
N ARG A 54 3.79 -7.10 12.65
CA ARG A 54 5.08 -7.49 13.24
C ARG A 54 6.25 -6.68 12.68
N VAL A 55 6.24 -6.39 11.37
CA VAL A 55 7.24 -5.52 10.75
C VAL A 55 7.23 -4.14 11.40
N LEU A 56 6.04 -3.54 11.59
CA LEU A 56 5.91 -2.23 12.24
C LEU A 56 6.39 -2.25 13.69
N MET A 57 5.97 -3.25 14.49
CA MET A 57 6.41 -3.39 15.88
C MET A 57 7.93 -3.48 16.00
N GLU A 58 8.58 -4.22 15.11
CA GLU A 58 10.04 -4.33 15.12
C GLU A 58 10.72 -3.02 14.73
N LEU A 59 10.23 -2.33 13.69
CA LEU A 59 10.76 -1.03 13.28
C LEU A 59 10.67 -0.02 14.44
N PHE A 60 9.57 -0.01 15.20
CA PHE A 60 9.43 0.84 16.37
C PHE A 60 10.36 0.46 17.53
N LYS A 61 10.62 -0.83 17.76
CA LYS A 61 11.60 -1.26 18.77
C LYS A 61 13.01 -0.77 18.44
N VAL A 62 13.44 -0.93 17.19
CA VAL A 62 14.74 -0.43 16.72
C VAL A 62 14.84 1.07 16.91
N TYR A 63 13.83 1.81 16.47
CA TYR A 63 13.78 3.27 16.65
C TYR A 63 13.84 3.69 18.12
N SER A 64 13.11 2.98 18.99
CA SER A 64 13.14 3.25 20.45
C SER A 64 14.49 2.95 21.10
N GLN A 65 15.29 2.03 20.53
CA GLN A 65 16.64 1.73 21.00
C GLN A 65 17.67 2.75 20.51
N GLU A 66 17.43 3.38 19.37
CA GLU A 66 18.30 4.44 18.85
C GLU A 66 18.12 5.78 19.58
N ILE A 67 16.98 5.99 20.24
CA ILE A 67 16.63 7.24 20.95
C ILE A 67 16.96 7.19 22.45
N ASN A 68 17.09 5.99 23.03
CA ASN A 68 17.48 5.78 24.43
C ASN A 68 18.98 5.53 24.55
#